data_AF-A0A1M5MPX2-F1
#
_entry.id   AF-A0A1M5MPX2-F1
#
_cell.length_a   1.000
_cell.length_b   1.000
_cell.length_c   1.000
_cell.angle_alpha   90.00
_cell.angle_beta   90.00
_cell.angle_gamma   90.00
#
_symmetry.space_group_name_H-M   'P 1'
#
loop_
_entity.id
_entity.type
_entity.pdbx_description
1 polymer ?
#
loop_
_entity_poly.entity_id
_entity_poly.type
_entity_poly.pdbx_seq_one_letter_code
_entity_poly.pdbx_strand_id
1 'polypeptide(L)'
;MNQHLLEISLISSVFILTLFGIRALRKSPLSGTQKAEKAITGLLGAYFAMAGSVKFFDPFTTMYTTQIALAELPFPSLTRWSGQMVEIGAGLMLLWLMVKGKSLASGLSDRLFYLGNFLIFSAMIVALYVHWHPNVPATVLPLQSKAPIMTLIVMLVVGINVALRRLNPQA
;
A
#
# COMPACT_ATOMS: atom_id res chain seq x y z
N MET A 1 -9.74 -21.01 9.02
CA MET A 1 -8.45 -20.45 9.48
C MET A 1 -8.74 -19.19 10.27
N ASN A 2 -8.12 -18.99 11.44
CA ASN A 2 -8.31 -17.78 12.25
C ASN A 2 -7.87 -16.53 11.44
N GLN A 3 -8.69 -15.47 11.41
CA GLN A 3 -8.42 -14.23 10.67
C GLN A 3 -7.02 -13.69 11.00
N HIS A 4 -6.65 -13.66 12.28
CA HIS A 4 -5.34 -13.17 12.71
C HIS A 4 -4.18 -14.00 12.14
N LEU A 5 -4.34 -15.32 12.03
CA LEU A 5 -3.29 -16.17 11.42
C LEU A 5 -3.09 -15.84 9.94
N LEU A 6 -4.19 -15.53 9.24
CA LEU A 6 -4.14 -15.15 7.83
C LEU A 6 -3.48 -13.78 7.66
N GLU A 7 -3.88 -12.78 8.46
CA GLU A 7 -3.27 -11.45 8.47
C GLU A 7 -1.77 -11.52 8.81
N ILE A 8 -1.37 -12.29 9.83
CA ILE A 8 0.04 -12.49 10.20
C ILE A 8 0.82 -13.15 9.06
N SER A 9 0.24 -14.15 8.40
CA SER A 9 0.87 -14.80 7.24
C SER A 9 1.09 -13.83 6.08
N LEU A 10 0.13 -12.94 5.83
CA LEU A 10 0.22 -11.94 4.77
C LEU A 10 1.23 -10.83 5.10
N ILE A 11 1.26 -10.36 6.34
CA ILE A 11 2.25 -9.37 6.79
C ILE A 11 3.66 -9.98 6.70
N SER A 12 3.80 -11.25 7.10
CA SER A 12 5.06 -11.98 7.02
C SER A 12 5.53 -12.17 5.58
N SER A 13 4.63 -12.46 4.63
CA SER A 13 5.00 -12.60 3.22
C SER A 13 5.46 -11.28 2.61
N VAL A 14 4.78 -10.16 2.91
CA VAL A 14 5.22 -8.81 2.52
C VAL A 14 6.60 -8.50 3.11
N PHE A 15 6.82 -8.82 4.38
CA PHE A 15 8.11 -8.59 5.03
C PHE A 15 9.23 -9.39 4.36
N ILE A 16 9.01 -10.67 4.06
CA ILE A 16 9.97 -11.53 3.36
C ILE A 16 10.27 -10.99 1.95
N LEU A 17 9.25 -10.66 1.16
CA LEU A 17 9.42 -10.09 -0.19
C LEU A 17 10.23 -8.78 -0.15
N THR A 18 9.93 -7.93 0.83
CA THR A 18 10.66 -6.67 1.04
C THR A 18 12.10 -6.92 1.45
N LEU A 19 12.37 -7.89 2.34
CA LEU A 19 13.73 -8.27 2.75
C LEU A 19 14.57 -8.78 1.57
N PHE A 20 13.98 -9.59 0.69
CA PHE A 20 14.64 -10.03 -0.54
C PHE A 20 15.02 -8.84 -1.42
N GLY A 21 14.10 -7.89 -1.59
CA GLY A 21 14.35 -6.64 -2.30
C GLY A 21 15.46 -5.80 -1.66
N ILE A 22 15.47 -5.67 -0.33
CA ILE A 22 16.52 -4.95 0.43
C ILE A 22 17.88 -5.63 0.28
N ARG A 23 17.94 -6.96 0.27
CA ARG A 23 19.19 -7.70 0.07
C ARG A 23 19.80 -7.41 -1.30
N ALA A 24 18.98 -7.26 -2.34
CA ALA A 24 19.43 -6.82 -3.65
C ALA A 24 19.96 -5.37 -3.64
N LEU A 25 19.33 -4.48 -2.86
CA LEU A 25 19.78 -3.10 -2.70
C LEU A 25 21.11 -2.96 -1.95
N ARG A 26 21.45 -3.86 -1.01
CA ARG A 26 22.71 -3.79 -0.24
C ARG A 26 23.95 -3.78 -1.13
N LYS A 27 23.94 -4.56 -2.21
CA LYS A 27 25.06 -4.65 -3.17
C LYS A 27 25.08 -3.52 -4.20
N SER A 28 24.10 -2.63 -4.19
CA SER A 28 24.01 -1.53 -5.16
C SER A 28 24.90 -0.34 -4.77
N PRO A 29 25.43 0.42 -5.77
CA PRO A 29 26.26 1.60 -5.53
C PRO A 29 25.46 2.84 -5.07
N LEU A 30 24.20 2.65 -4.66
CA LEU A 30 23.31 3.74 -4.21
C LEU A 30 23.73 4.29 -2.84
N SER A 31 23.47 5.58 -2.60
CA SER A 31 23.62 6.21 -1.30
C SER A 31 22.66 5.59 -0.25
N GLY A 32 22.90 5.86 1.04
CA GLY A 32 22.01 5.41 2.11
C GLY A 32 20.58 5.91 1.95
N THR A 33 20.40 7.18 1.59
CA THR A 33 19.08 7.81 1.36
C THR A 33 18.36 7.22 0.15
N GLN A 34 19.08 6.94 -0.94
CA GLN A 34 18.52 6.28 -2.13
C GLN A 34 18.11 4.83 -1.84
N LYS A 35 18.90 4.11 -1.04
CA LYS A 35 18.55 2.75 -0.58
C LYS A 35 17.29 2.77 0.28
N ALA A 36 17.16 3.73 1.18
CA ALA A 36 15.97 3.91 2.01
C ALA A 36 14.72 4.21 1.17
N GLU A 37 14.80 5.16 0.22
CA GLU A 37 13.70 5.47 -0.70
C GLU A 37 13.24 4.22 -1.47
N LYS A 38 14.18 3.47 -2.05
CA LYS A 38 13.84 2.25 -2.78
C LYS A 38 13.26 1.16 -1.88
N ALA A 39 13.76 1.02 -0.66
CA ALA A 39 13.25 0.04 0.29
C ALA A 39 11.81 0.37 0.71
N ILE A 40 11.52 1.64 1.01
CA ILE A 40 10.18 2.10 1.36
C ILE A 40 9.24 1.98 0.16
N THR A 41 9.70 2.34 -1.03
CA THR A 41 8.94 2.16 -2.28
C THR A 41 8.58 0.70 -2.52
N GLY A 42 9.54 -0.21 -2.31
CA GLY A 42 9.31 -1.65 -2.38
C GLY A 42 8.32 -2.15 -1.32
N LEU A 43 8.45 -1.70 -0.08
CA LEU A 43 7.57 -2.06 1.02
C LEU A 43 6.13 -1.62 0.75
N LEU A 44 5.92 -0.34 0.40
CA LEU A 44 4.61 0.18 0.02
C LEU A 44 4.05 -0.58 -1.18
N GLY A 45 4.88 -0.80 -2.19
CA GLY A 45 4.50 -1.55 -3.39
C GLY A 45 4.00 -2.96 -3.07
N ALA A 46 4.79 -3.72 -2.31
CA ALA A 46 4.45 -5.09 -1.91
C ALA A 46 3.20 -5.13 -1.04
N TYR A 47 3.12 -4.23 -0.05
CA TYR A 47 1.98 -4.16 0.86
C TYR A 47 0.67 -3.88 0.11
N PHE A 48 0.65 -2.89 -0.78
CA PHE A 48 -0.57 -2.51 -1.51
C PHE A 48 -0.96 -3.51 -2.60
N ALA A 49 0.02 -4.09 -3.30
CA ALA A 49 -0.25 -5.17 -4.26
C ALA A 49 -0.88 -6.37 -3.56
N MET A 50 -0.36 -6.75 -2.38
CA MET A 50 -0.93 -7.82 -1.56
C MET A 50 -2.31 -7.43 -1.03
N ALA A 51 -2.46 -6.28 -0.39
CA ALA A 51 -3.71 -5.83 0.23
C ALA A 51 -4.89 -5.79 -0.75
N GLY A 52 -4.67 -5.29 -1.97
CA GLY A 52 -5.70 -5.31 -3.00
C GLY A 52 -5.96 -6.72 -3.55
N SER A 53 -4.94 -7.57 -3.67
CA SER A 53 -5.10 -8.93 -4.18
C SER A 53 -5.86 -9.84 -3.23
N VAL A 54 -5.66 -9.71 -1.92
CA VAL A 54 -6.34 -10.59 -0.94
C VAL A 54 -7.85 -10.33 -0.89
N LYS A 55 -8.31 -9.14 -1.29
CA LYS A 55 -9.74 -8.78 -1.40
C LYS A 55 -10.51 -9.53 -2.50
N PHE A 56 -9.86 -10.43 -3.24
CA PHE A 56 -10.53 -11.41 -4.10
C PHE A 56 -10.93 -12.69 -3.37
N PHE A 57 -10.40 -12.93 -2.17
CA PHE A 57 -10.58 -14.19 -1.45
C PHE A 57 -11.27 -13.95 -0.10
N ASP A 58 -12.09 -14.91 0.33
CA ASP A 58 -12.68 -14.85 1.66
C ASP A 58 -11.64 -15.14 2.76
N PRO A 59 -11.77 -14.52 3.94
CA PRO A 59 -12.87 -13.64 4.37
C PRO A 59 -12.74 -12.16 3.93
N PHE A 60 -11.64 -11.76 3.29
CA PHE A 60 -11.35 -10.36 2.96
C PHE A 60 -12.34 -9.77 1.95
N THR A 61 -12.77 -10.55 0.97
CA THR A 61 -13.88 -10.19 0.06
C THR A 61 -15.09 -9.72 0.87
N THR A 62 -15.58 -10.58 1.75
CA THR A 62 -16.77 -10.32 2.56
C THR A 62 -16.56 -9.10 3.46
N MET A 63 -15.45 -9.05 4.21
CA MET A 63 -15.12 -7.93 5.09
C MET A 63 -15.09 -6.60 4.35
N TYR A 64 -14.42 -6.55 3.20
CA TYR A 64 -14.30 -5.32 2.42
C TYR A 64 -15.64 -4.85 1.86
N THR A 65 -16.50 -5.76 1.37
CA THR A 65 -17.86 -5.39 0.97
C THR A 65 -18.73 -4.91 2.12
N THR A 66 -18.65 -5.55 3.27
CA THR A 66 -19.41 -5.15 4.45
C THR A 66 -18.97 -3.77 4.92
N GLN A 67 -17.67 -3.48 4.93
CA GLN A 67 -17.16 -2.14 5.22
C GLN A 67 -17.74 -1.08 4.28
N ILE A 68 -17.74 -1.33 2.96
CA ILE A 68 -18.26 -0.38 1.96
C ILE A 68 -19.75 -0.11 2.17
N ALA A 69 -20.53 -1.17 2.42
CA ALA A 69 -21.96 -1.05 2.66
C ALA A 69 -22.28 -0.29 3.96
N LEU A 70 -21.60 -0.65 5.06
CA LEU A 70 -21.81 -0.02 6.37
C LEU A 70 -21.24 1.40 6.46
N ALA A 71 -20.23 1.72 5.65
CA ALA A 71 -19.71 3.07 5.52
C ALA A 71 -20.54 3.93 4.55
N GLU A 72 -21.61 3.38 3.96
CA GLU A 72 -22.54 4.11 3.08
C GLU A 72 -21.84 4.80 1.90
N LEU A 73 -20.74 4.19 1.40
CA LEU A 73 -19.98 4.75 0.30
C LEU A 73 -20.84 4.75 -0.99
N PRO A 74 -20.81 5.83 -1.78
CA PRO A 74 -21.60 5.92 -3.00
C PRO A 74 -21.16 4.86 -4.00
N PHE A 75 -22.11 4.37 -4.79
CA PHE A 75 -21.89 3.36 -5.83
C PHE A 75 -21.10 2.13 -5.31
N PRO A 76 -21.63 1.33 -4.37
CA PRO A 76 -20.88 0.29 -3.64
C PRO A 76 -20.08 -0.66 -4.53
N SER A 77 -20.66 -1.11 -5.65
CA SER A 77 -19.97 -1.97 -6.62
C SER A 77 -18.77 -1.28 -7.27
N LEU A 78 -18.93 -0.02 -7.69
CA LEU A 78 -17.84 0.74 -8.30
C LEU A 78 -16.76 1.05 -7.26
N THR A 79 -17.14 1.41 -6.05
CA THR A 79 -16.21 1.70 -4.94
C THR A 79 -15.41 0.48 -4.52
N ARG A 80 -16.04 -0.70 -4.52
CA ARG A 80 -15.33 -1.98 -4.30
C ARG A 80 -14.22 -2.15 -5.34
N TRP A 81 -14.58 -2.13 -6.62
CA TRP A 81 -13.63 -2.34 -7.71
C TRP A 81 -12.56 -1.25 -7.75
N SER A 82 -12.93 0.02 -7.59
CA SER A 82 -11.99 1.13 -7.65
C SER A 82 -10.95 1.03 -6.53
N GLY A 83 -11.36 0.81 -5.28
CA GLY A 83 -10.40 0.68 -4.18
C GLY A 83 -9.47 -0.51 -4.36
N GLN A 84 -9.98 -1.65 -4.82
CA GLN A 84 -9.17 -2.83 -5.08
C GLN A 84 -8.17 -2.62 -6.23
N MET A 85 -8.60 -2.03 -7.34
CA MET A 85 -7.75 -1.76 -8.50
C MET A 85 -6.71 -0.66 -8.22
N VAL A 86 -7.05 0.35 -7.42
CA VAL A 86 -6.13 1.41 -7.00
C VAL A 86 -5.00 0.82 -6.15
N GLU A 87 -5.32 -0.03 -5.17
CA GLU A 87 -4.31 -0.66 -4.33
C GLU A 87 -3.37 -1.57 -5.15
N ILE A 88 -3.92 -2.44 -6.01
CA ILE A 88 -3.12 -3.32 -6.86
C ILE A 88 -2.27 -2.51 -7.84
N GLY A 89 -2.89 -1.57 -8.55
CA GLY A 89 -2.23 -0.75 -9.57
C GLY A 89 -1.10 0.09 -9.00
N ALA A 90 -1.35 0.80 -7.90
CA ALA A 90 -0.31 1.58 -7.23
C ALA A 90 0.79 0.68 -6.65
N GLY A 91 0.42 -0.46 -6.06
CA GLY A 91 1.35 -1.43 -5.51
C GLY A 91 2.33 -1.97 -6.56
N LEU A 92 1.79 -2.47 -7.68
CA LEU A 92 2.59 -2.99 -8.80
C LEU A 92 3.44 -1.90 -9.45
N MET A 93 2.91 -0.69 -9.58
CA MET A 93 3.65 0.46 -10.10
C MET A 93 4.89 0.77 -9.26
N LEU A 94 4.76 0.83 -7.92
CA LEU A 94 5.89 1.09 -7.03
C LEU A 94 6.89 -0.07 -7.00
N LEU A 95 6.43 -1.33 -7.01
CA LEU A 95 7.31 -2.49 -7.13
C LEU A 95 8.13 -2.46 -8.42
N TRP A 96 7.49 -2.11 -9.52
CA TRP A 96 8.17 -2.01 -10.80
C TRP A 96 9.19 -0.87 -10.80
N LEU A 97 8.88 0.30 -10.23
CA LEU A 97 9.84 1.40 -10.07
C LEU A 97 11.04 1.02 -9.19
N MET A 98 10.82 0.22 -8.13
CA MET A 98 11.91 -0.28 -7.29
C MET A 98 12.92 -1.08 -8.13
N VAL A 99 12.45 -2.01 -8.97
CA VAL A 99 13.29 -2.95 -9.75
C VAL A 99 13.82 -2.32 -11.03
N LYS A 100 12.96 -1.64 -11.79
CA LYS A 100 13.22 -1.15 -13.16
C LYS A 100 13.21 0.38 -13.29
N GLY A 101 13.06 1.15 -12.21
CA GLY A 101 13.01 2.62 -12.29
C GLY A 101 14.26 3.27 -12.91
N LYS A 102 15.42 2.58 -12.92
CA LYS A 102 16.66 3.06 -13.57
C LYS A 102 16.63 2.97 -15.10
N SER A 103 15.78 2.13 -15.69
CA SER A 103 15.68 1.98 -17.15
C SER A 103 14.69 2.94 -17.79
N LEU A 104 14.11 3.85 -17.00
CA LEU A 104 13.14 4.84 -17.47
C LEU A 104 13.78 6.20 -17.58
N ALA A 105 13.25 7.02 -18.49
CA ALA A 105 13.51 8.45 -18.47
C ALA A 105 13.16 9.00 -17.07
N SER A 106 14.05 9.78 -16.49
CA SER A 106 13.96 10.34 -15.14
C SER A 106 12.59 10.99 -14.89
N GLY A 107 12.11 11.81 -15.84
CA GLY A 107 10.81 12.47 -15.76
C GLY A 107 9.61 11.53 -15.71
N LEU A 108 9.65 10.37 -16.38
CA LEU A 108 8.56 9.38 -16.31
C LEU A 108 8.62 8.59 -14.99
N SER A 109 9.82 8.21 -14.54
CA SER A 109 10.02 7.53 -13.25
C SER A 109 9.46 8.35 -12.09
N ASP A 110 9.70 9.67 -12.10
CA ASP A 110 9.20 10.57 -11.07
C ASP A 110 7.68 10.76 -11.14
N ARG A 111 7.11 10.93 -12.33
CA ARG A 111 5.64 11.02 -12.48
C ARG A 111 4.94 9.78 -11.96
N LEU A 112 5.43 8.59 -12.32
CA LEU A 112 4.86 7.32 -11.85
C LEU A 112 5.07 7.15 -10.34
N PHE A 113 6.23 7.55 -9.80
CA PHE A 113 6.48 7.51 -8.37
C PHE A 113 5.46 8.37 -7.61
N TYR A 114 5.27 9.64 -8.02
CA TYR A 114 4.33 10.54 -7.37
C TYR A 114 2.88 10.09 -7.54
N LEU A 115 2.53 9.59 -8.72
CA LEU A 115 1.20 9.02 -8.98
C LEU A 115 0.90 7.83 -8.05
N GLY A 116 1.82 6.87 -7.95
CA GLY A 116 1.63 5.69 -7.09
C GLY A 116 1.47 6.07 -5.61
N ASN A 117 2.31 6.98 -5.11
CA ASN A 117 2.20 7.48 -3.73
C ASN A 117 0.90 8.29 -3.51
N PHE A 118 0.48 9.10 -4.48
CA PHE A 118 -0.77 9.85 -4.41
C PHE A 118 -2.00 8.94 -4.39
N LEU A 119 -2.01 7.90 -5.21
CA LEU A 119 -3.08 6.90 -5.25
C LEU A 119 -3.20 6.16 -3.91
N ILE A 120 -2.06 5.73 -3.34
CA ILE A 120 -2.02 5.12 -2.01
C ILE A 120 -2.56 6.08 -0.95
N PHE A 121 -2.09 7.33 -0.94
CA PHE A 121 -2.54 8.33 0.02
C PHE A 121 -4.06 8.57 -0.06
N SER A 122 -4.58 8.68 -1.29
CA SER A 122 -6.01 8.83 -1.54
C SER A 122 -6.82 7.63 -1.04
N ALA A 123 -6.35 6.40 -1.27
CA ALA A 123 -6.97 5.20 -0.73
C ALA A 123 -6.97 5.18 0.80
N MET A 124 -5.91 5.65 1.44
CA MET A 124 -5.83 5.76 2.90
C MET A 124 -6.77 6.80 3.49
N ILE A 125 -7.07 7.90 2.78
CA ILE A 125 -8.12 8.84 3.20
C ILE A 125 -9.48 8.14 3.26
N VAL A 126 -9.83 7.36 2.23
CA VAL A 126 -11.08 6.60 2.21
C VAL A 126 -11.09 5.57 3.34
N ALA A 127 -9.98 4.86 3.57
CA ALA A 127 -9.87 3.93 4.69
C ALA A 127 -10.06 4.64 6.05
N LEU A 128 -9.50 5.83 6.22
CA LEU A 128 -9.66 6.63 7.44
C LEU A 128 -11.13 6.99 7.68
N TYR A 129 -11.84 7.40 6.63
CA TYR A 129 -13.28 7.63 6.69
C TYR A 129 -14.04 6.36 7.14
N VAL A 130 -13.76 5.21 6.53
CA VAL A 130 -14.38 3.92 6.89
C VAL A 130 -14.13 3.54 8.35
N HIS A 131 -12.89 3.72 8.84
CA HIS A 131 -12.52 3.44 10.24
C HIS A 131 -13.27 4.31 11.26
N TRP A 132 -13.55 5.56 10.90
CA TRP A 132 -14.28 6.50 11.76
C TRP A 132 -15.80 6.42 11.61
N HIS A 133 -16.31 5.77 10.58
CA HIS A 133 -17.75 5.66 10.38
C HIS A 133 -18.41 4.91 11.56
N PRO A 134 -19.46 5.46 12.19
CA PRO A 134 -20.05 4.87 13.39
C PRO A 134 -20.60 3.47 13.15
N ASN A 135 -21.19 3.24 11.97
CA ASN A 135 -21.85 2.00 11.59
C ASN A 135 -20.88 0.87 11.22
N VAL A 136 -19.57 1.15 11.10
CA VAL A 136 -18.56 0.14 10.78
C VAL A 136 -17.99 -0.45 12.08
N PRO A 137 -18.25 -1.74 12.39
CA PRO A 137 -17.72 -2.38 13.58
C PRO A 137 -16.26 -2.81 13.37
N ALA A 138 -15.53 -2.99 14.48
CA ALA A 138 -14.15 -3.41 14.43
C ALA A 138 -13.97 -4.80 13.80
N THR A 139 -14.95 -5.69 13.93
CA THR A 139 -14.90 -7.08 13.46
C THR A 139 -14.73 -7.23 11.94
N VAL A 140 -15.12 -6.22 11.16
CA VAL A 140 -14.96 -6.25 9.70
C VAL A 140 -13.72 -5.50 9.24
N LEU A 141 -13.00 -4.83 10.14
CA LEU A 141 -11.80 -4.05 9.83
C LEU A 141 -10.54 -4.92 9.90
N PRO A 142 -9.46 -4.53 9.19
CA PRO A 142 -8.16 -5.18 9.32
C PRO A 142 -7.69 -5.19 10.78
N LEU A 143 -7.11 -6.31 11.23
CA LEU A 143 -6.64 -6.52 12.61
C LEU A 143 -7.74 -6.37 13.67
N GLN A 144 -9.00 -6.33 13.25
CA GLN A 144 -10.15 -6.05 14.10
C GLN A 144 -10.01 -4.79 14.97
N SER A 145 -9.30 -3.78 14.46
CA SER A 145 -9.04 -2.53 15.19
C SER A 145 -9.85 -1.38 14.63
N LYS A 146 -10.62 -0.70 15.48
CA LYS A 146 -11.34 0.52 15.08
C LYS A 146 -10.40 1.71 14.93
N ALA A 147 -9.38 1.82 15.79
CA ALA A 147 -8.39 2.88 15.68
C ALA A 147 -7.58 2.72 14.38
N PRO A 148 -7.51 3.76 13.51
CA PRO A 148 -6.87 3.69 12.20
C PRO A 148 -5.34 3.83 12.27
N ILE A 149 -4.69 3.20 13.25
CA ILE A 149 -3.25 3.36 13.51
C ILE A 149 -2.43 2.92 12.28
N MET A 150 -2.75 1.77 11.69
CA MET A 150 -2.06 1.28 10.49
C MET A 150 -2.22 2.23 9.30
N THR A 151 -3.43 2.77 9.10
CA THR A 151 -3.72 3.76 8.05
C THR A 151 -2.85 5.00 8.22
N LEU A 152 -2.75 5.53 9.44
CA LEU A 152 -1.92 6.70 9.75
C LEU A 152 -0.43 6.42 9.57
N ILE A 153 0.05 5.24 9.99
CA ILE A 153 1.43 4.81 9.77
C ILE A 153 1.73 4.76 8.27
N VAL A 154 0.86 4.17 7.46
CA VAL A 154 1.05 4.10 6.01
C VAL A 154 1.10 5.51 5.39
N MET A 155 0.20 6.41 5.79
CA MET A 155 0.23 7.81 5.31
C MET A 155 1.55 8.51 5.68
N LEU A 156 2.06 8.30 6.89
CA LEU A 156 3.37 8.82 7.30
C LEU A 156 4.51 8.24 6.45
N VAL A 157 4.50 6.92 6.20
CA VAL A 157 5.52 6.25 5.38
C VAL A 157 5.49 6.76 3.94
N VAL A 158 4.32 7.03 3.36
CA VAL A 158 4.18 7.70 2.06
C VAL A 158 4.82 9.08 2.08
N GLY A 159 4.55 9.88 3.12
CA GLY A 159 5.16 11.20 3.30
C GLY A 159 6.69 11.14 3.36
N ILE A 160 7.24 10.18 4.13
CA ILE A 160 8.68 9.93 4.21
C ILE A 160 9.24 9.53 2.84
N ASN A 161 8.56 8.65 2.11
CA ASN A 161 8.99 8.21 0.78
C ASN A 161 9.11 9.39 -0.20
N VAL A 162 8.08 10.24 -0.23
CA VAL A 162 8.05 11.46 -1.04
C VAL A 162 9.16 12.44 -0.65
N ALA A 163 9.39 12.64 0.65
CA ALA A 163 10.47 13.48 1.13
C ALA A 163 11.85 12.96 0.69
N LEU A 164 12.09 11.64 0.82
CA LEU A 164 13.33 11.01 0.36
C LEU A 164 13.51 11.12 -1.15
N ARG A 165 12.46 10.99 -1.95
CA ARG A 165 12.55 11.16 -3.41
C ARG A 165 12.99 12.57 -3.79
N ARG A 166 12.49 13.60 -3.10
CA ARG A 166 12.92 15.00 -3.31
C ARG A 166 14.39 15.23 -2.96
N LEU A 167 14.90 14.52 -1.94
CA LEU A 167 16.32 14.55 -1.57
C LEU A 167 17.22 13.75 -2.53
N ASN A 168 16.65 12.86 -3.34
CA ASN A 168 17.34 12.02 -4.31
C ASN A 168 16.84 12.26 -5.75
N PRO A 169 17.03 13.46 -6.33
CA PRO A 169 16.63 13.72 -7.72
C PRO A 169 17.22 12.66 -8.66
N GLN A 170 16.40 12.13 -9.56
CA GLN A 170 16.87 11.24 -10.62
C GLN A 170 17.56 12.14 -11.67
N ALA A 171 18.88 12.02 -11.80
CA ALA A 171 19.66 12.69 -12.85
C ALA A 171 19.31 12.13 -14.24
#